data_AF-A0A1M6Q3T2-F1
#
_entry.id   AF-A0A1M6Q3T2-F1
#
_cell.length_a   1.000
_cell.length_b   1.000
_cell.length_c   1.000
_cell.angle_alpha   90.00
_cell.angle_beta   90.00
_cell.angle_gamma   90.00
#
_symmetry.space_group_name_H-M   'P 1'
#
loop_
_entity.id
_entity.type
_entity.pdbx_description
1 polymer ?
#
loop_
_entity_poly.entity_id
_entity_poly.type
_entity_poly.pdbx_seq_one_letter_code
_entity_poly.pdbx_strand_id
1 'polypeptide(L)'
;MTPDPAQHRSAVGAPAEPPARGVLVGVDLRGIQAYVYSGRRILDAVGRAALVAELTDTSDPVRGIAGLVPDDCTVLRDAGGALTVVLPDAAAARRFTARYTRVLRERAGDLTPVVAHVPYGGPEPGGDPGGAQGLDEALALLPDRLRRARGHMSALHDPAHGYGITAVCAVGGGPAEVLDPSRAQDDRPGVPERVSADVARARGIGRRWHRAHSAAWAAGAATATGAPRLALPMEVDRLGREPGGVSRIAVVHMDVNGLGAVLGEYRERAGDPAVPGSGALAQRRLSQRIQDLTGALARVLVRSVAATVRADPGRDPVIPGGARSISLDHERSGPVRLPVRPIVVAGDDLTVLCDARLALPLVRYALEWLDADPEGVGDPADPRTALHRALADAHGDRPGGGRTAAGGDGRPHTTFVPTVGVGVAVQPVGAPLSLGHELCEAMCRTAKRHRVAAIEGGAPDGHVVAWTTRVDGVDRVLSRWEAARRGPVPRTGLPLTGTGFTRFLDRYLDPGAPGSLTAEGDFRRRGWLISSLVPLLESGADPAPEIARRARVTGAPVDLPREWTPAGLLDAVEMMDLYLDPGLARALDPRLSAARGGPGGGPR
;
A
#
# COMPACT_ATOMS: atom_id res chain seq x y z
N MET A 1 8.34 -26.62 19.65
CA MET A 1 7.51 -27.22 18.58
C MET A 1 6.21 -26.43 18.59
N THR A 2 6.14 -25.42 17.73
CA THR A 2 5.09 -24.39 17.70
C THR A 2 4.45 -24.48 16.33
N PRO A 3 3.10 -24.49 16.22
CA PRO A 3 2.45 -24.81 14.95
C PRO A 3 2.62 -23.68 13.93
N ASP A 4 2.51 -24.08 12.67
CA ASP A 4 2.59 -23.29 11.45
C ASP A 4 1.61 -22.09 11.45
N PRO A 5 2.04 -20.86 11.12
CA PRO A 5 1.17 -19.68 11.05
C PRO A 5 0.06 -19.79 9.99
N ALA A 6 0.09 -20.80 9.10
CA ALA A 6 -1.00 -21.09 8.17
C ALA A 6 -2.23 -21.75 8.81
N GLN A 7 -2.17 -22.20 10.07
CA GLN A 7 -3.26 -22.98 10.70
C GLN A 7 -4.18 -22.21 11.67
N HIS A 8 -4.10 -20.87 11.75
CA HIS A 8 -4.96 -20.08 12.65
C HIS A 8 -6.24 -19.50 12.00
N ARG A 9 -6.71 -20.05 10.88
CA ARG A 9 -7.92 -19.55 10.19
C ARG A 9 -9.15 -20.47 10.21
N SER A 10 -9.14 -21.56 10.98
CA SER A 10 -10.31 -22.44 11.08
C SER A 10 -10.58 -22.86 12.52
N ALA A 11 -11.24 -22.01 13.30
CA ALA A 11 -12.05 -22.41 14.46
C ALA A 11 -12.83 -21.21 15.05
N VAL A 12 -13.66 -20.55 14.23
CA VAL A 12 -14.89 -19.95 14.75
C VAL A 12 -15.99 -20.71 14.04
N GLY A 13 -16.87 -21.36 14.79
CA GLY A 13 -17.97 -22.16 14.25
C GLY A 13 -18.79 -21.36 13.24
N ALA A 14 -19.59 -22.06 12.43
CA ALA A 14 -20.55 -21.42 11.52
C ALA A 14 -21.25 -20.26 12.25
N PRO A 15 -21.31 -19.05 11.65
CA PRO A 15 -21.86 -17.89 12.35
C PRO A 15 -23.28 -18.25 12.79
N ALA A 16 -23.55 -18.11 14.09
CA ALA A 16 -24.91 -18.18 14.59
C ALA A 16 -25.76 -17.21 13.76
N GLU A 17 -26.90 -17.68 13.26
CA GLU A 17 -27.84 -16.80 12.56
C GLU A 17 -28.08 -15.55 13.42
N PRO A 18 -27.95 -14.35 12.85
CA PRO A 18 -28.12 -13.14 13.62
C PRO A 18 -29.51 -13.14 14.26
N PRO A 19 -29.63 -12.74 15.55
CA PRO A 19 -30.90 -12.78 16.24
C PRO A 19 -31.92 -11.84 15.56
N ALA A 20 -33.19 -12.22 15.57
CA ALA A 20 -34.29 -11.46 14.97
C ALA A 20 -34.49 -10.06 15.57
N ARG A 21 -33.95 -9.83 16.78
CA ARG A 21 -33.90 -8.53 17.47
C ARG A 21 -32.53 -8.35 18.11
N GLY A 22 -32.05 -7.12 18.15
CA GLY A 22 -30.75 -6.82 18.72
C GLY A 22 -30.31 -5.38 18.52
N VAL A 23 -29.02 -5.14 18.74
CA VAL A 23 -28.37 -3.86 18.48
C VAL A 23 -27.15 -4.10 17.60
N LEU A 24 -27.16 -3.48 16.43
CA LEU A 24 -26.01 -3.41 15.55
C LEU A 24 -25.07 -2.31 16.08
N VAL A 25 -23.82 -2.68 16.38
CA VAL A 25 -22.78 -1.74 16.80
C VAL A 25 -21.75 -1.64 15.69
N GLY A 26 -21.57 -0.43 15.17
CA GLY A 26 -20.46 -0.10 14.28
C GLY A 26 -19.41 0.72 15.01
N VAL A 27 -18.15 0.41 14.74
CA VAL A 27 -16.98 1.16 15.19
C VAL A 27 -16.11 1.46 13.98
N ASP A 28 -15.76 2.73 13.79
CA ASP A 28 -14.77 3.19 12.81
C ASP A 28 -13.61 3.87 13.56
N LEU A 29 -12.37 3.44 13.30
CA LEU A 29 -11.19 4.12 13.81
C LEU A 29 -10.81 5.29 12.90
N ARG A 30 -10.86 6.51 13.45
CA ARG A 30 -10.47 7.72 12.73
C ARG A 30 -8.98 7.98 12.88
N GLY A 31 -8.37 8.48 11.81
CA GLY A 31 -6.98 8.96 11.83
C GLY A 31 -5.93 7.85 11.68
N ILE A 32 -6.30 6.67 11.16
CA ILE A 32 -5.39 5.52 10.97
C ILE A 32 -4.12 5.93 10.22
N GLN A 33 -4.24 6.62 9.08
CA GLN A 33 -3.06 6.97 8.27
C GLN A 33 -2.14 7.95 9.01
N ALA A 34 -2.71 9.00 9.60
CA ALA A 34 -1.95 9.94 10.43
C ALA A 34 -1.27 9.23 11.60
N TYR A 35 -1.97 8.32 12.27
CA TYR A 35 -1.44 7.50 13.35
C TYR A 35 -0.27 6.64 12.89
N VAL A 36 -0.45 5.86 11.81
CA VAL A 36 0.58 4.94 11.30
C VAL A 36 1.84 5.70 10.88
N TYR A 37 1.72 6.81 10.15
CA TYR A 37 2.86 7.47 9.53
C TYR A 37 3.44 8.66 10.31
N SER A 38 2.93 8.99 11.51
CA SER A 38 3.46 10.13 12.28
C SER A 38 4.92 9.94 12.74
N GLY A 39 5.45 8.71 12.71
CA GLY A 39 6.83 8.40 13.06
C GLY A 39 7.83 8.61 11.93
N ARG A 40 9.12 8.60 12.27
CA ARG A 40 10.23 8.68 11.29
C ARG A 40 10.84 7.33 10.95
N ARG A 41 10.59 6.31 11.79
CA ARG A 41 11.15 4.97 11.63
C ARG A 41 10.14 4.06 10.94
N ILE A 42 10.65 3.14 10.12
CA ILE A 42 9.85 2.06 9.54
C ILE A 42 9.20 1.22 10.65
N LEU A 43 9.95 0.95 11.73
CA LEU A 43 9.45 0.17 12.86
C LEU A 43 8.20 0.79 13.49
N ASP A 44 8.14 2.12 13.58
CA ASP A 44 6.99 2.84 14.15
C ASP A 44 5.76 2.61 13.27
N ALA A 45 5.89 2.80 11.96
CA ALA A 45 4.80 2.62 11.01
C ALA A 45 4.32 1.16 10.94
N VAL A 46 5.23 0.19 10.85
CA VAL A 46 4.90 -1.24 10.89
C VAL A 46 4.18 -1.61 12.20
N GLY A 47 4.70 -1.12 13.33
CA GLY A 47 4.15 -1.42 14.64
C GLY A 47 2.76 -0.85 14.86
N ARG A 48 2.53 0.39 14.43
CA ARG A 48 1.23 1.06 14.50
C ARG A 48 0.21 0.45 13.54
N ALA A 49 0.62 0.09 12.33
CA ALA A 49 -0.24 -0.62 11.37
C ALA A 49 -0.69 -1.99 11.92
N ALA A 50 0.24 -2.75 12.49
CA ALA A 50 -0.07 -4.03 13.14
C ALA A 50 -0.98 -3.86 14.36
N LEU A 51 -0.78 -2.80 15.16
CA LEU A 51 -1.66 -2.50 16.30
C LEU A 51 -3.10 -2.16 15.85
N VAL A 52 -3.27 -1.42 14.75
CA VAL A 52 -4.61 -1.15 14.18
C VAL A 52 -5.31 -2.46 13.81
N ALA A 53 -4.59 -3.43 13.23
CA ALA A 53 -5.14 -4.75 12.93
C ALA A 53 -5.50 -5.54 14.20
N GLU A 54 -4.63 -5.55 15.22
CA GLU A 54 -4.92 -6.19 16.51
C GLU A 54 -6.14 -5.54 17.22
N LEU A 55 -6.42 -4.26 16.99
CA LEU A 55 -7.55 -3.53 17.61
C LEU A 55 -8.91 -3.83 16.96
N THR A 56 -8.96 -4.53 15.83
CA THR A 56 -10.21 -4.99 15.21
C THR A 56 -10.31 -6.51 15.12
N ASP A 57 -9.22 -7.25 15.29
CA ASP A 57 -9.19 -8.70 15.21
C ASP A 57 -10.03 -9.37 16.31
N THR A 58 -11.16 -9.96 15.91
CA THR A 58 -12.08 -10.67 16.82
C THR A 58 -11.73 -12.14 17.03
N SER A 59 -10.69 -12.65 16.35
CA SER A 59 -10.31 -14.07 16.38
C SER A 59 -9.15 -14.38 17.33
N ASP A 60 -8.27 -13.41 17.61
CA ASP A 60 -7.11 -13.62 18.48
C ASP A 60 -7.43 -13.23 19.95
N PRO A 61 -7.50 -14.18 20.90
CA PRO A 61 -7.78 -13.90 22.31
C PRO A 61 -6.59 -13.33 23.08
N VAL A 62 -5.38 -13.46 22.55
CA VAL A 62 -4.14 -13.01 23.22
C VAL A 62 -3.81 -11.59 22.80
N ARG A 63 -3.93 -11.29 21.51
CA ARG A 63 -3.46 -10.03 20.90
C ARG A 63 -4.62 -9.17 20.43
N GLY A 64 -5.67 -9.81 19.91
CA GLY A 64 -6.85 -9.16 19.38
C GLY A 64 -7.79 -8.63 20.48
N ILE A 65 -9.04 -8.47 20.09
CA ILE A 65 -10.16 -8.05 20.95
C ILE A 65 -11.13 -9.20 21.24
N ALA A 66 -10.79 -10.46 20.92
CA ALA A 66 -11.73 -11.58 21.06
C ALA A 66 -12.31 -11.68 22.49
N GLY A 67 -11.51 -11.46 23.54
CA GLY A 67 -11.98 -11.45 24.93
C GLY A 67 -12.91 -10.27 25.32
N LEU A 68 -13.15 -9.33 24.41
CA LEU A 68 -14.14 -8.26 24.56
C LEU A 68 -15.46 -8.58 23.86
N VAL A 69 -15.44 -9.48 22.88
CA VAL A 69 -16.60 -9.89 22.09
C VAL A 69 -17.35 -10.98 22.87
N PRO A 70 -18.64 -10.80 23.17
CA PRO A 70 -19.46 -11.84 23.82
C PRO A 70 -19.60 -13.11 22.96
N ASP A 71 -19.78 -14.27 23.59
CA ASP A 71 -19.91 -15.56 22.88
C ASP A 71 -21.15 -15.63 21.97
N ASP A 72 -22.20 -14.86 22.31
CA ASP A 72 -23.47 -14.75 21.58
C ASP A 72 -23.47 -13.63 20.51
N CYS A 73 -22.30 -13.10 20.17
CA CYS A 73 -22.13 -12.00 19.24
C CYS A 73 -21.91 -12.49 17.79
N THR A 74 -22.66 -11.92 16.83
CA THR A 74 -22.37 -12.12 15.41
C THR A 74 -21.44 -11.02 14.90
N VAL A 75 -20.24 -11.40 14.42
CA VAL A 75 -19.26 -10.46 13.83
C VAL A 75 -19.49 -10.34 12.32
N LEU A 76 -19.90 -9.16 11.87
CA LEU A 76 -20.17 -8.86 10.45
C LEU A 76 -18.97 -8.22 9.74
N ARG A 77 -18.09 -7.52 10.47
CA ARG A 77 -16.85 -6.93 9.94
C ARG A 77 -15.84 -6.75 11.06
N ASP A 78 -14.56 -7.01 10.81
CA ASP A 78 -13.47 -6.94 11.82
C ASP A 78 -12.10 -6.56 11.21
N ALA A 79 -12.11 -5.84 10.09
CA ALA A 79 -10.92 -5.44 9.34
C ALA A 79 -11.02 -3.98 8.85
N GLY A 80 -9.88 -3.39 8.45
CA GLY A 80 -9.85 -2.02 7.93
C GLY A 80 -9.90 -0.94 9.02
N GLY A 81 -9.61 -1.28 10.28
CA GLY A 81 -9.88 -0.37 11.39
C GLY A 81 -11.37 -0.10 11.59
N ALA A 82 -12.22 -1.02 11.13
CA ALA A 82 -13.65 -0.99 11.34
C ALA A 82 -14.15 -2.32 11.90
N LEU A 83 -15.11 -2.24 12.80
CA LEU A 83 -15.72 -3.37 13.48
C LEU A 83 -17.24 -3.22 13.45
N THR A 84 -17.94 -4.23 12.96
CA THR A 84 -19.41 -4.28 12.94
C THR A 84 -19.86 -5.57 13.61
N VAL A 85 -20.59 -5.44 14.71
CA VAL A 85 -21.04 -6.57 15.54
C VAL A 85 -22.53 -6.46 15.86
N VAL A 86 -23.18 -7.61 16.00
CA VAL A 86 -24.57 -7.72 16.45
C VAL A 86 -24.58 -8.21 17.88
N LEU A 87 -25.24 -7.46 18.76
CA LEU A 87 -25.36 -7.74 20.19
C LEU A 87 -26.84 -7.93 20.58
N PRO A 88 -27.13 -8.72 21.62
CA PRO A 88 -28.50 -9.11 21.95
C PRO A 88 -29.38 -7.95 22.41
N ASP A 89 -28.81 -6.96 23.09
CA ASP A 89 -29.55 -5.82 23.65
C ASP A 89 -28.69 -4.57 23.84
N ALA A 90 -29.35 -3.45 24.17
CA ALA A 90 -28.70 -2.16 24.39
C ALA A 90 -27.75 -2.15 25.60
N ALA A 91 -27.97 -2.98 26.62
CA ALA A 91 -27.08 -3.06 27.77
C ALA A 91 -25.77 -3.78 27.39
N ALA A 92 -25.84 -4.85 26.59
CA ALA A 92 -24.68 -5.53 26.01
C ALA A 92 -23.90 -4.59 25.09
N ALA A 93 -24.58 -3.86 24.21
CA ALA A 93 -23.96 -2.85 23.33
C ALA A 93 -23.19 -1.77 24.11
N ARG A 94 -23.78 -1.24 25.20
CA ARG A 94 -23.11 -0.27 26.07
C ARG A 94 -21.91 -0.87 26.80
N ARG A 95 -22.04 -2.07 27.36
CA ARG A 95 -20.92 -2.76 28.05
C ARG A 95 -19.76 -3.04 27.10
N PHE A 96 -20.05 -3.55 25.91
CA PHE A 96 -19.07 -3.79 24.86
C PHE A 96 -18.35 -2.49 24.50
N THR A 97 -19.11 -1.44 24.17
CA THR A 97 -18.56 -0.13 23.77
C THR A 97 -17.65 0.47 24.85
N ALA A 98 -18.07 0.42 26.12
CA ALA A 98 -17.29 0.94 27.23
C ALA A 98 -15.96 0.19 27.41
N ARG A 99 -15.98 -1.15 27.33
CA ARG A 99 -14.76 -1.98 27.41
C ARG A 99 -13.84 -1.75 26.21
N TYR A 100 -14.40 -1.75 25.00
CA TYR A 100 -13.65 -1.55 23.76
C TYR A 100 -12.94 -0.20 23.73
N THR A 101 -13.68 0.88 23.97
CA THR A 101 -13.12 2.24 23.95
C THR A 101 -12.06 2.44 25.04
N ARG A 102 -12.21 1.79 26.20
CA ARG A 102 -11.17 1.78 27.24
C ARG A 102 -9.89 1.05 26.78
N VAL A 103 -10.03 -0.15 26.23
CA VAL A 103 -8.88 -0.91 25.70
C VAL A 103 -8.17 -0.14 24.59
N LEU A 104 -8.93 0.50 23.70
CA LEU A 104 -8.37 1.32 22.63
C LEU A 104 -7.57 2.50 23.19
N ARG A 105 -8.09 3.23 24.18
CA ARG A 105 -7.36 4.30 24.86
C ARG A 105 -6.06 3.82 25.51
N GLU A 106 -6.12 2.68 26.20
CA GLU A 106 -4.95 2.12 26.88
C GLU A 106 -3.87 1.67 25.87
N ARG A 107 -4.28 1.17 24.70
CA ARG A 107 -3.38 0.60 23.69
C ARG A 107 -2.87 1.62 22.66
N ALA A 108 -3.72 2.54 22.21
CA ALA A 108 -3.47 3.51 21.14
C ALA A 108 -4.20 4.85 21.42
N GLY A 109 -3.63 5.68 22.31
CA GLY A 109 -4.24 6.93 22.74
C GLY A 109 -4.50 7.95 21.61
N ASP A 110 -3.69 7.91 20.55
CA ASP A 110 -3.81 8.80 19.39
C ASP A 110 -4.89 8.37 18.38
N LEU A 111 -5.50 7.19 18.54
CA LEU A 111 -6.61 6.73 17.69
C LEU A 111 -7.95 7.10 18.31
N THR A 112 -8.88 7.58 17.49
CA THR A 112 -10.22 7.94 17.96
C THR A 112 -11.28 6.98 17.45
N PRO A 113 -12.03 6.30 18.34
CA PRO A 113 -13.12 5.41 17.94
C PRO A 113 -14.39 6.23 17.69
N VAL A 114 -14.99 6.07 16.52
CA VAL A 114 -16.34 6.56 16.19
C VAL A 114 -17.29 5.39 16.34
N VAL A 115 -18.24 5.47 17.27
CA VAL A 115 -19.17 4.37 17.59
C VAL A 115 -20.60 4.78 17.30
N ALA A 116 -21.38 3.89 16.70
CA ALA A 116 -22.81 4.04 16.50
C ALA A 116 -23.56 2.78 16.94
N HIS A 117 -24.72 2.95 17.55
CA HIS A 117 -25.66 1.89 17.92
C HIS A 117 -26.92 2.02 17.06
N VAL A 118 -27.38 0.91 16.47
CA VAL A 118 -28.62 0.85 15.68
C VAL A 118 -29.45 -0.33 16.20
N PRO A 119 -30.47 -0.06 17.05
CA PRO A 119 -31.39 -1.11 17.49
C PRO A 119 -32.28 -1.57 16.33
N TYR A 120 -32.66 -2.85 16.35
CA TYR A 120 -33.57 -3.43 15.36
C TYR A 120 -34.46 -4.55 15.95
N GLY A 121 -35.56 -4.86 15.26
CA GLY A 121 -36.43 -6.00 15.60
C GLY A 121 -37.39 -5.78 16.77
N GLY A 122 -37.73 -4.52 17.09
CA GLY A 122 -38.78 -4.21 18.07
C GLY A 122 -38.99 -2.70 18.27
N PRO A 123 -40.17 -2.29 18.79
CA PRO A 123 -40.43 -0.89 19.15
C PRO A 123 -39.56 -0.51 20.36
N GLU A 124 -38.77 0.57 20.25
CA GLU A 124 -38.09 1.13 21.42
C GLU A 124 -39.14 1.61 22.44
N PRO A 125 -39.09 1.21 23.72
CA PRO A 125 -39.89 1.84 24.77
C PRO A 125 -39.41 3.29 24.96
N GLY A 126 -40.15 4.25 24.40
CA GLY A 126 -39.88 5.69 24.52
C GLY A 126 -38.86 6.28 23.54
N GLY A 127 -38.56 5.60 22.44
CA GLY A 127 -37.51 5.95 21.48
C GLY A 127 -37.96 6.55 20.15
N ASP A 128 -37.00 7.19 19.47
CA ASP A 128 -37.08 7.94 18.21
C ASP A 128 -37.80 7.11 17.09
N PRO A 129 -38.77 7.66 16.33
CA PRO A 129 -39.58 6.93 15.33
C PRO A 129 -38.82 6.32 14.13
N GLY A 130 -37.49 6.18 14.19
CA GLY A 130 -36.62 5.68 13.12
C GLY A 130 -35.79 4.43 13.48
N GLY A 131 -36.34 3.51 14.28
CA GLY A 131 -35.74 2.20 14.55
C GLY A 131 -35.88 1.24 13.36
N ALA A 132 -34.84 0.44 13.08
CA ALA A 132 -34.87 -0.52 11.98
C ALA A 132 -35.77 -1.72 12.28
N GLN A 133 -36.54 -2.18 11.29
CA GLN A 133 -37.41 -3.35 11.43
C GLN A 133 -36.60 -4.65 11.49
N GLY A 134 -35.46 -4.71 10.78
CA GLY A 134 -34.58 -5.87 10.71
C GLY A 134 -33.10 -5.51 10.53
N LEU A 135 -32.24 -6.53 10.53
CA LEU A 135 -30.78 -6.35 10.48
C LEU A 135 -30.31 -5.63 9.20
N ASP A 136 -30.89 -5.93 8.04
CA ASP A 136 -30.45 -5.32 6.77
C ASP A 136 -30.79 -3.82 6.71
N GLU A 137 -31.94 -3.42 7.26
CA GLU A 137 -32.27 -2.00 7.42
C GLU A 137 -31.33 -1.33 8.44
N ALA A 138 -30.98 -2.00 9.53
CA ALA A 138 -30.00 -1.49 10.49
C ALA A 138 -28.62 -1.29 9.85
N LEU A 139 -28.19 -2.23 9.00
CA LEU A 139 -26.96 -2.14 8.21
C LEU A 139 -27.00 -0.99 7.21
N ALA A 140 -28.15 -0.72 6.60
CA ALA A 140 -28.33 0.43 5.70
C ALA A 140 -28.28 1.78 6.44
N LEU A 141 -28.78 1.84 7.68
CA LEU A 141 -28.75 3.05 8.52
C LEU A 141 -27.38 3.31 9.18
N LEU A 142 -26.56 2.27 9.37
CA LEU A 142 -25.31 2.36 10.12
C LEU A 142 -24.31 3.41 9.59
N PRO A 143 -24.04 3.53 8.27
CA PRO A 143 -23.13 4.54 7.74
C PRO A 143 -23.53 5.97 8.09
N ASP A 144 -24.83 6.29 8.04
CA ASP A 144 -25.35 7.61 8.38
C ASP A 144 -25.22 7.90 9.87
N ARG A 145 -25.48 6.89 10.71
CA ARG A 145 -25.30 6.98 12.16
C ARG A 145 -23.82 7.20 12.53
N LEU A 146 -22.90 6.49 11.90
CA LEU A 146 -21.45 6.71 12.07
C LEU A 146 -21.01 8.10 11.59
N ARG A 147 -21.52 8.58 10.45
CA ARG A 147 -21.27 9.96 9.97
C ARG A 147 -21.75 11.01 10.97
N ARG A 148 -22.95 10.87 11.52
CA ARG A 148 -23.47 11.78 12.55
C ARG A 148 -22.64 11.71 13.83
N ALA A 149 -22.29 10.51 14.29
CA ALA A 149 -21.45 10.32 15.48
C ALA A 149 -20.07 11.01 15.31
N ARG A 150 -19.48 10.93 14.12
CA ARG A 150 -18.21 11.59 13.78
C ARG A 150 -18.25 13.11 13.94
N GLY A 151 -19.42 13.74 13.72
CA GLY A 151 -19.62 15.18 13.86
C GLY A 151 -19.88 15.68 15.29
N HIS A 152 -20.28 14.79 16.21
CA HIS A 152 -20.69 15.15 17.58
C HIS A 152 -19.70 14.72 18.67
N MET A 153 -18.48 14.29 18.29
CA MET A 153 -17.50 13.88 19.29
C MET A 153 -17.04 15.10 20.10
N SER A 154 -17.32 15.08 21.39
CA SER A 154 -16.89 16.12 22.34
C SER A 154 -15.39 16.03 22.61
N ALA A 155 -14.76 17.18 22.86
CA ALA A 155 -13.38 17.32 23.34
C ALA A 155 -13.10 16.58 24.66
N LEU A 156 -14.13 16.07 25.33
CA LEU A 156 -14.07 15.20 26.52
C LEU A 156 -13.39 13.83 26.28
N HIS A 157 -12.96 13.55 25.06
CA HIS A 157 -12.24 12.35 24.72
C HIS A 157 -10.72 12.48 24.72
N ASP A 158 -10.16 13.67 24.95
CA ASP A 158 -8.72 13.84 25.11
C ASP A 158 -8.28 13.28 26.47
N PRO A 159 -7.58 12.13 26.51
CA PRO A 159 -7.02 11.65 27.75
C PRO A 159 -5.88 12.59 28.13
N ALA A 160 -5.97 13.17 29.31
CA ALA A 160 -4.87 13.95 29.83
C ALA A 160 -3.76 13.01 30.33
N HIS A 161 -2.91 12.59 29.39
CA HIS A 161 -1.74 11.78 29.68
C HIS A 161 -0.63 12.63 30.31
N GLY A 162 0.07 12.07 31.28
CA GLY A 162 1.35 12.60 31.74
C GLY A 162 1.31 13.89 32.54
N TYR A 163 0.27 14.17 33.35
CA TYR A 163 0.30 15.25 34.35
C TYR A 163 1.44 15.01 35.37
N GLY A 164 2.65 15.43 35.01
CA GLY A 164 3.89 15.21 35.78
C GLY A 164 5.09 14.85 34.92
N ILE A 165 4.90 14.38 33.68
CA ILE A 165 5.98 14.03 32.75
C ILE A 165 6.16 15.17 31.76
N THR A 166 7.20 15.98 31.96
CA THR A 166 7.56 17.09 31.06
C THR A 166 8.53 16.68 29.96
N ALA A 167 9.06 15.45 30.02
CA ALA A 167 9.90 14.91 28.97
C ALA A 167 9.08 14.70 27.69
N VAL A 168 9.60 15.16 26.56
CA VAL A 168 8.92 15.08 25.25
C VAL A 168 9.25 13.75 24.56
N CYS A 169 8.22 13.08 24.06
CA CYS A 169 8.32 11.90 23.20
C CYS A 169 8.96 12.30 21.87
N ALA A 170 10.06 11.65 21.51
CA ALA A 170 10.82 11.94 20.29
C ALA A 170 10.05 11.62 18.99
N VAL A 171 8.95 10.87 19.09
CA VAL A 171 8.11 10.46 17.95
C VAL A 171 6.86 11.32 17.85
N GLY A 172 6.02 11.32 18.89
CA GLY A 172 4.70 11.97 18.87
C GLY A 172 4.65 13.37 19.48
N GLY A 173 5.72 13.86 20.11
CA GLY A 173 5.73 15.16 20.79
C GLY A 173 4.94 15.22 22.12
N GLY A 174 4.15 14.20 22.44
CA GLY A 174 3.46 14.07 23.74
C GLY A 174 4.42 13.68 24.89
N PRO A 175 3.89 13.34 26.08
CA PRO A 175 4.70 12.96 27.23
C PRO A 175 5.48 11.65 27.01
N ALA A 176 6.76 11.63 27.36
CA ALA A 176 7.63 10.45 27.27
C ALA A 176 7.60 9.61 28.54
N GLU A 177 6.74 8.59 28.54
CA GLU A 177 6.55 7.65 29.66
C GLU A 177 7.59 6.52 29.72
N VAL A 178 8.32 6.28 28.63
CA VAL A 178 9.22 5.12 28.47
C VAL A 178 10.57 5.55 27.89
N LEU A 179 11.65 4.97 28.41
CA LEU A 179 12.97 4.98 27.77
C LEU A 179 13.14 3.70 26.94
N ASP A 180 13.12 3.82 25.62
CA ASP A 180 13.22 2.71 24.68
C ASP A 180 14.67 2.53 24.19
N PRO A 181 15.35 1.41 24.53
CA PRO A 181 16.71 1.13 24.08
C PRO A 181 16.77 0.58 22.64
N SER A 182 15.64 0.51 21.92
CA SER A 182 15.55 -0.13 20.59
C SER A 182 16.39 0.52 19.49
N ARG A 183 17.02 1.67 19.76
CA ARG A 183 17.97 2.33 18.87
C ARG A 183 19.41 1.94 19.22
N ALA A 184 19.70 0.66 19.37
CA ALA A 184 21.07 0.18 19.38
C ALA A 184 21.59 0.21 17.93
N GLN A 185 22.56 1.08 17.65
CA GLN A 185 23.41 0.94 16.47
C GLN A 185 24.45 -0.13 16.75
N ASP A 186 24.80 -0.90 15.72
CA ASP A 186 25.81 -1.96 15.81
C ASP A 186 27.07 -1.43 16.52
N ASP A 187 27.51 -2.15 17.56
CA ASP A 187 28.71 -1.94 18.40
C ASP A 187 28.83 -0.67 19.27
N ARG A 188 27.77 0.14 19.43
CA ARG A 188 27.73 1.17 20.49
C ARG A 188 26.44 1.08 21.30
N PRO A 189 26.49 1.14 22.65
CA PRO A 189 25.27 1.23 23.45
C PRO A 189 24.50 2.47 23.00
N GLY A 190 23.38 2.24 22.32
CA GLY A 190 22.53 3.29 21.80
C GLY A 190 21.98 4.14 22.94
N VAL A 191 21.88 5.45 22.75
CA VAL A 191 21.21 6.33 23.70
C VAL A 191 19.72 5.96 23.71
N PRO A 192 19.13 5.56 24.85
CA PRO A 192 17.71 5.24 24.94
C PRO A 192 16.86 6.41 24.47
N GLU A 193 15.86 6.13 23.64
CA GLU A 193 14.95 7.15 23.12
C GLU A 193 13.80 7.36 24.09
N ARG A 194 13.47 8.62 24.36
CA ARG A 194 12.30 9.00 25.16
C ARG A 194 11.06 8.89 24.30
N VAL A 195 10.15 7.99 24.64
CA VAL A 195 8.93 7.74 23.88
C VAL A 195 7.72 7.61 24.80
N SER A 196 6.54 7.86 24.25
CA SER A 196 5.26 7.59 24.90
C SER A 196 4.99 6.08 24.98
N ALA A 197 4.14 5.67 25.92
CA ALA A 197 3.86 4.25 26.15
C ALA A 197 3.21 3.56 24.93
N ASP A 198 2.38 4.27 24.18
CA ASP A 198 1.76 3.79 22.93
C ASP A 198 2.82 3.49 21.86
N VAL A 199 3.82 4.37 21.69
CA VAL A 199 4.93 4.19 20.74
C VAL A 199 5.78 3.00 21.14
N ALA A 200 6.15 2.88 22.43
CA ALA A 200 6.90 1.73 22.92
C ALA A 200 6.16 0.41 22.68
N ARG A 201 4.83 0.39 22.91
CA ARG A 201 3.96 -0.75 22.64
C ARG A 201 3.90 -1.07 21.16
N ALA A 202 3.66 -0.08 20.31
CA ALA A 202 3.63 -0.22 18.86
C ALA A 202 4.95 -0.81 18.35
N ARG A 203 6.11 -0.34 18.83
CA ARG A 203 7.42 -0.92 18.49
C ARG A 203 7.57 -2.37 18.96
N GLY A 204 7.06 -2.69 20.15
CA GLY A 204 7.00 -4.06 20.65
C GLY A 204 6.22 -4.99 19.74
N ILE A 205 5.03 -4.56 19.31
CA ILE A 205 4.18 -5.24 18.31
C ILE A 205 4.93 -5.34 16.98
N GLY A 206 5.48 -4.24 16.48
CA GLY A 206 6.21 -4.16 15.22
C GLY A 206 7.40 -5.12 15.16
N ARG A 207 8.16 -5.28 16.25
CA ARG A 207 9.25 -6.27 16.33
C ARG A 207 8.72 -7.71 16.27
N ARG A 208 7.63 -8.02 16.97
CA ARG A 208 7.00 -9.36 16.89
C ARG A 208 6.49 -9.64 15.50
N TRP A 209 5.75 -8.68 14.94
CA TRP A 209 5.21 -8.75 13.59
C TRP A 209 6.32 -8.91 12.56
N HIS A 210 7.40 -8.12 12.68
CA HIS A 210 8.58 -8.22 11.84
C HIS A 210 9.20 -9.62 11.90
N ARG A 211 9.37 -10.21 13.08
CA ARG A 211 9.89 -11.59 13.21
C ARG A 211 8.98 -12.62 12.57
N ALA A 212 7.67 -12.50 12.74
CA ALA A 212 6.69 -13.44 12.19
C ALA A 212 6.58 -13.33 10.65
N HIS A 213 6.60 -12.12 10.10
CA HIS A 213 6.29 -11.87 8.68
C HIS A 213 7.53 -11.76 7.79
N SER A 214 8.66 -11.26 8.29
CA SER A 214 9.84 -11.08 7.44
C SER A 214 10.41 -12.41 6.97
N ALA A 215 10.36 -13.45 7.82
CA ALA A 215 10.70 -14.80 7.43
C ALA A 215 9.73 -15.33 6.37
N ALA A 216 8.43 -15.15 6.53
CA ALA A 216 7.42 -15.59 5.56
C ALA A 216 7.51 -14.85 4.22
N TRP A 217 7.87 -13.57 4.23
CA TRP A 217 7.99 -12.75 3.02
C TRP A 217 9.28 -13.05 2.24
N ALA A 218 10.37 -13.33 2.95
CA ALA A 218 11.62 -13.79 2.36
C ALA A 218 11.67 -15.31 2.12
N ALA A 219 10.71 -16.09 2.66
CA ALA A 219 10.68 -17.54 2.49
C ALA A 219 10.54 -17.89 1.01
N GLY A 220 11.40 -18.77 0.52
CA GLY A 220 11.46 -19.17 -0.90
C GLY A 220 12.07 -18.10 -1.81
N ALA A 221 12.50 -16.95 -1.30
CA ALA A 221 13.25 -15.99 -2.09
C ALA A 221 14.68 -16.52 -2.33
N ALA A 222 14.97 -16.90 -3.57
CA ALA A 222 16.33 -17.16 -4.01
C ALA A 222 16.94 -15.86 -4.54
N THR A 223 18.23 -15.63 -4.32
CA THR A 223 18.96 -14.55 -4.99
C THR A 223 19.57 -15.07 -6.29
N ALA A 224 19.99 -14.18 -7.18
CA ALA A 224 20.53 -14.55 -8.48
C ALA A 224 21.81 -15.39 -8.41
N THR A 225 22.58 -15.31 -7.31
CA THR A 225 23.89 -15.95 -7.18
C THR A 225 24.01 -16.88 -5.95
N GLY A 226 22.91 -17.12 -5.22
CA GLY A 226 22.92 -17.97 -4.02
C GLY A 226 21.75 -17.72 -3.06
N ALA A 227 21.88 -18.17 -1.81
CA ALA A 227 20.88 -17.96 -0.76
C ALA A 227 21.50 -17.31 0.49
N PRO A 228 22.04 -16.08 0.41
CA PRO A 228 22.35 -15.34 1.62
C PRO A 228 21.07 -15.20 2.45
N ARG A 229 21.21 -15.16 3.77
CA ARG A 229 20.06 -14.87 4.63
C ARG A 229 19.55 -13.48 4.28
N LEU A 230 18.29 -13.36 3.91
CA LEU A 230 17.67 -12.06 3.60
C LEU A 230 16.97 -11.50 4.83
N ALA A 231 16.98 -10.18 4.96
CA ALA A 231 16.22 -9.46 5.96
C ALA A 231 15.53 -8.23 5.35
N LEU A 232 14.42 -7.84 5.97
CA LEU A 232 13.77 -6.57 5.65
C LEU A 232 14.25 -5.49 6.62
N PRO A 233 14.47 -4.25 6.16
CA PRO A 233 14.92 -3.20 7.05
C PRO A 233 13.81 -2.74 7.99
N MET A 234 14.21 -2.34 9.20
CA MET A 234 13.37 -1.66 10.20
C MET A 234 13.71 -0.18 10.34
N GLU A 235 14.72 0.29 9.59
CA GLU A 235 15.18 1.67 9.56
C GLU A 235 15.27 2.14 8.11
N VAL A 236 14.92 3.40 7.86
CA VAL A 236 14.96 4.01 6.52
C VAL A 236 16.38 4.01 5.97
N ASP A 237 17.37 4.27 6.82
CA ASP A 237 18.79 4.32 6.45
C ASP A 237 19.33 2.98 5.92
N ARG A 238 18.61 1.88 6.13
CA ARG A 238 18.97 0.52 5.69
C ARG A 238 18.25 0.07 4.41
N LEU A 239 17.51 0.95 3.73
CA LEU A 239 16.82 0.67 2.45
C LEU A 239 17.74 0.80 1.22
N GLY A 240 19.05 0.61 1.39
CA GLY A 240 20.05 0.86 0.34
C GLY A 240 20.57 2.30 0.41
N ARG A 241 21.89 2.45 0.50
CA ARG A 241 22.56 3.75 0.58
C ARG A 241 23.82 3.71 -0.27
N GLU A 242 24.03 4.75 -1.05
CA GLU A 242 25.37 5.05 -1.59
C GLU A 242 26.10 5.95 -0.59
N PRO A 243 27.18 5.48 0.06
CA PRO A 243 28.01 6.34 0.89
C PRO A 243 28.54 7.53 0.08
N GLY A 244 28.28 8.76 0.54
CA GLY A 244 28.68 9.99 -0.15
C GLY A 244 27.75 10.47 -1.27
N GLY A 245 26.68 9.74 -1.61
CA GLY A 245 25.69 10.12 -2.62
C GLY A 245 24.40 10.76 -2.04
N VAL A 246 23.58 11.34 -2.92
CA VAL A 246 22.23 11.84 -2.56
C VAL A 246 21.29 10.64 -2.42
N SER A 247 21.13 10.15 -1.19
CA SER A 247 20.26 9.02 -0.90
C SER A 247 18.79 9.48 -0.87
N ARG A 248 17.95 8.87 -1.72
CA ARG A 248 16.50 9.13 -1.77
C ARG A 248 15.74 7.84 -1.56
N ILE A 249 14.60 7.96 -0.90
CA ILE A 249 13.63 6.88 -0.73
C ILE A 249 12.36 7.23 -1.49
N ALA A 250 11.64 6.20 -1.91
CA ALA A 250 10.30 6.35 -2.42
C ALA A 250 9.28 5.76 -1.44
N VAL A 251 8.19 6.49 -1.25
CA VAL A 251 6.94 5.97 -0.72
C VAL A 251 6.05 5.67 -1.92
N VAL A 252 5.65 4.41 -2.08
CA VAL A 252 4.68 3.97 -3.09
C VAL A 252 3.41 3.58 -2.35
N HIS A 253 2.26 4.05 -2.79
CA HIS A 253 0.97 3.72 -2.20
C HIS A 253 0.04 3.24 -3.31
N MET A 254 -0.47 2.04 -3.15
CA MET A 254 -1.38 1.36 -4.07
C MET A 254 -2.70 1.15 -3.35
N ASP A 255 -3.77 1.60 -3.98
CA ASP A 255 -5.13 1.53 -3.44
C ASP A 255 -6.08 1.07 -4.56
N VAL A 256 -6.96 0.12 -4.24
CA VAL A 256 -7.93 -0.46 -5.16
C VAL A 256 -8.91 0.59 -5.68
N ASN A 257 -9.10 0.61 -7.00
CA ASN A 257 -10.05 1.53 -7.64
C ASN A 257 -11.48 1.07 -7.39
N GLY A 258 -12.33 1.99 -6.91
CA GLY A 258 -13.77 1.74 -6.76
C GLY A 258 -14.13 0.67 -5.74
N LEU A 259 -13.26 0.38 -4.75
CA LEU A 259 -13.46 -0.71 -3.79
C LEU A 259 -14.84 -0.68 -3.11
N GLY A 260 -15.32 0.49 -2.69
CA GLY A 260 -16.64 0.62 -2.07
C GLY A 260 -17.79 0.20 -2.99
N ALA A 261 -17.70 0.53 -4.28
CA ALA A 261 -18.69 0.09 -5.28
C ALA A 261 -18.58 -1.42 -5.52
N VAL A 262 -17.36 -1.96 -5.65
CA VAL A 262 -17.12 -3.40 -5.80
C VAL A 262 -17.71 -4.20 -4.63
N LEU A 263 -17.45 -3.76 -3.39
CA LEU A 263 -17.98 -4.40 -2.18
C LEU A 263 -19.50 -4.28 -2.09
N GLY A 264 -20.07 -3.12 -2.44
CA GLY A 264 -21.52 -2.87 -2.43
C GLY A 264 -22.26 -3.72 -3.46
N GLU A 265 -21.78 -3.75 -4.71
CA GLU A 265 -22.35 -4.59 -5.77
C GLU A 265 -22.24 -6.08 -5.42
N TYR A 266 -21.10 -6.51 -4.88
CA TYR A 266 -20.92 -7.90 -4.48
C TYR A 266 -21.87 -8.29 -3.34
N ARG A 267 -22.03 -7.42 -2.34
CA ARG A 267 -22.99 -7.62 -1.23
C ARG A 267 -24.39 -7.88 -1.75
N GLU A 268 -24.84 -7.07 -2.71
CA GLU A 268 -26.19 -7.17 -3.29
C GLU A 268 -26.36 -8.42 -4.16
N ARG A 269 -25.31 -8.84 -4.86
CA ARG A 269 -25.37 -9.99 -5.79
C ARG A 269 -25.16 -11.33 -5.12
N ALA A 270 -24.27 -11.41 -4.13
CA ALA A 270 -23.90 -12.65 -3.46
C ALA A 270 -24.68 -12.91 -2.16
N GLY A 271 -25.39 -11.90 -1.64
CA GLY A 271 -26.29 -12.08 -0.50
C GLY A 271 -27.54 -12.85 -0.89
N ASP A 272 -28.02 -13.70 0.02
CA ASP A 272 -29.33 -14.34 -0.07
C ASP A 272 -30.39 -13.41 0.55
N PRO A 273 -31.34 -12.87 -0.24
CA PRO A 273 -32.38 -11.98 0.28
C PRO A 273 -33.28 -12.62 1.35
N ALA A 274 -33.35 -13.96 1.41
CA ALA A 274 -34.12 -14.68 2.42
C ALA A 274 -33.39 -14.82 3.77
N VAL A 275 -32.08 -14.54 3.81
CA VAL A 275 -31.23 -14.71 4.99
C VAL A 275 -30.68 -13.35 5.45
N PRO A 276 -31.22 -12.77 6.55
CA PRO A 276 -30.78 -11.47 7.05
C PRO A 276 -29.27 -11.41 7.31
N GLY A 277 -28.62 -10.33 6.86
CA GLY A 277 -27.18 -10.12 7.04
C GLY A 277 -26.28 -10.99 6.14
N SER A 278 -26.84 -11.86 5.31
CA SER A 278 -26.06 -12.72 4.38
C SER A 278 -25.19 -11.91 3.42
N GLY A 279 -25.69 -10.77 2.93
CA GLY A 279 -24.93 -9.85 2.10
C GLY A 279 -23.71 -9.28 2.84
N ALA A 280 -23.86 -8.88 4.10
CA ALA A 280 -22.74 -8.36 4.90
C ALA A 280 -21.67 -9.44 5.13
N LEU A 281 -22.08 -10.68 5.38
CA LEU A 281 -21.17 -11.83 5.48
C LEU A 281 -20.46 -12.12 4.15
N ALA A 282 -21.17 -12.02 3.02
CA ALA A 282 -20.56 -12.14 1.69
C ALA A 282 -19.54 -11.04 1.44
N GLN A 283 -19.88 -9.78 1.77
CA GLN A 283 -18.96 -8.63 1.70
C GLN A 283 -17.71 -8.85 2.55
N ARG A 284 -17.84 -9.39 3.77
CA ARG A 284 -16.71 -9.74 4.65
C ARG A 284 -15.79 -10.76 3.99
N ARG A 285 -16.35 -11.83 3.41
CA ARG A 285 -15.57 -12.85 2.68
C ARG A 285 -14.82 -12.26 1.49
N LEU A 286 -15.44 -11.36 0.72
CA LEU A 286 -14.78 -10.67 -0.38
C LEU A 286 -13.65 -9.76 0.14
N SER A 287 -13.91 -9.00 1.21
CA SER A 287 -12.89 -8.14 1.84
C SER A 287 -11.67 -8.95 2.29
N GLN A 288 -11.88 -10.16 2.83
CA GLN A 288 -10.79 -11.07 3.20
C GLN A 288 -9.97 -11.52 1.98
N ARG A 289 -10.61 -11.79 0.84
CA ARG A 289 -9.90 -12.15 -0.40
C ARG A 289 -9.07 -10.98 -0.93
N ILE A 290 -9.58 -9.76 -0.83
CA ILE A 290 -8.82 -8.54 -1.19
C ILE A 290 -7.63 -8.37 -0.26
N GLN A 291 -7.79 -8.62 1.04
CA GLN A 291 -6.68 -8.62 1.98
C GLN A 291 -5.61 -9.69 1.66
N ASP A 292 -6.04 -10.88 1.27
CA ASP A 292 -5.13 -11.95 0.86
C ASP A 292 -4.39 -11.58 -0.44
N LEU A 293 -5.05 -10.89 -1.38
CA LEU A 293 -4.44 -10.32 -2.58
C LEU A 293 -3.37 -9.28 -2.22
N THR A 294 -3.69 -8.31 -1.38
CA THR A 294 -2.77 -7.25 -0.93
C THR A 294 -1.56 -7.85 -0.21
N GLY A 295 -1.78 -8.85 0.65
CA GLY A 295 -0.70 -9.58 1.34
C GLY A 295 0.19 -10.39 0.38
N ALA A 296 -0.39 -11.00 -0.66
CA ALA A 296 0.38 -11.69 -1.70
C ALA A 296 1.16 -10.72 -2.59
N LEU A 297 0.58 -9.57 -2.93
CA LEU A 297 1.27 -8.51 -3.67
C LEU A 297 2.50 -8.01 -2.89
N ALA A 298 2.34 -7.74 -1.59
CA ALA A 298 3.47 -7.36 -0.72
C ALA A 298 4.59 -8.42 -0.75
N ARG A 299 4.22 -9.71 -0.71
CA ARG A 299 5.17 -10.84 -0.74
C ARG A 299 5.89 -10.94 -2.08
N VAL A 300 5.18 -10.85 -3.19
CA VAL A 300 5.78 -10.98 -4.53
C VAL A 300 6.69 -9.81 -4.86
N LEU A 301 6.39 -8.58 -4.41
CA LEU A 301 7.28 -7.43 -4.56
C LEU A 301 8.60 -7.60 -3.79
N VAL A 302 8.55 -8.16 -2.58
CA VAL A 302 9.78 -8.49 -1.83
C VAL A 302 10.60 -9.55 -2.58
N ARG A 303 9.93 -10.60 -3.08
CA ARG A 303 10.59 -11.72 -3.77
C ARG A 303 11.15 -11.31 -5.13
N SER A 304 10.48 -10.45 -5.88
CA SER A 304 10.99 -9.98 -7.16
C SER A 304 12.26 -9.15 -6.99
N VAL A 305 12.31 -8.30 -5.95
CA VAL A 305 13.55 -7.59 -5.59
C VAL A 305 14.63 -8.57 -5.15
N ALA A 306 14.31 -9.51 -4.28
CA ALA A 306 15.26 -10.52 -3.82
C ALA A 306 15.88 -11.34 -4.98
N ALA A 307 15.06 -11.71 -5.97
CA ALA A 307 15.49 -12.46 -7.15
C ALA A 307 16.52 -11.71 -8.02
N THR A 308 16.61 -10.38 -7.88
CA THR A 308 17.61 -9.56 -8.60
C THR A 308 18.91 -9.33 -7.84
N VAL A 309 18.97 -9.72 -6.56
CA VAL A 309 20.16 -9.52 -5.73
C VAL A 309 21.30 -10.43 -6.21
N ARG A 310 22.48 -9.85 -6.39
CA ARG A 310 23.74 -10.56 -6.61
C ARG A 310 24.60 -10.44 -5.36
N ALA A 311 24.91 -11.57 -4.74
CA ALA A 311 25.67 -11.69 -3.50
C ALA A 311 26.78 -12.75 -3.68
N ASP A 312 27.76 -12.45 -4.54
CA ASP A 312 28.89 -13.35 -4.77
C ASP A 312 29.84 -13.37 -3.56
N PRO A 313 30.45 -14.52 -3.21
CA PRO A 313 31.42 -14.59 -2.13
C PRO A 313 32.56 -13.57 -2.29
N GLY A 314 32.83 -12.81 -1.23
CA GLY A 314 33.90 -11.80 -1.21
C GLY A 314 33.57 -10.49 -1.94
N ARG A 315 32.33 -10.29 -2.40
CA ARG A 315 31.83 -9.03 -2.96
C ARG A 315 30.65 -8.51 -2.15
N ASP A 316 30.53 -7.19 -2.10
CA ASP A 316 29.36 -6.57 -1.48
C ASP A 316 28.10 -6.91 -2.30
N PRO A 317 26.98 -7.25 -1.63
CA PRO A 317 25.74 -7.57 -2.29
C PRO A 317 25.17 -6.33 -3.00
N VAL A 318 24.73 -6.52 -4.24
CA VAL A 318 24.21 -5.44 -5.10
C VAL A 318 22.96 -5.86 -5.87
N ILE A 319 22.16 -4.87 -6.25
CA ILE A 319 21.16 -5.02 -7.31
C ILE A 319 21.70 -4.33 -8.57
N PRO A 320 21.90 -5.05 -9.69
CA PRO A 320 22.38 -4.47 -10.94
C PRO A 320 21.26 -3.74 -11.70
N GLY A 321 21.59 -2.74 -12.50
CA GLY A 321 20.65 -2.16 -13.48
C GLY A 321 21.35 -1.31 -14.53
N GLY A 322 22.02 -2.00 -15.45
CA GLY A 322 22.82 -1.38 -16.52
C GLY A 322 24.02 -0.62 -15.96
N ALA A 323 24.13 0.67 -16.30
CA ALA A 323 25.23 1.54 -15.89
C ALA A 323 25.24 1.90 -14.38
N ARG A 324 24.23 1.48 -13.61
CA ARG A 324 24.10 1.78 -12.17
C ARG A 324 23.78 0.53 -11.37
N SER A 325 24.05 0.58 -10.07
CA SER A 325 23.73 -0.49 -9.12
C SER A 325 23.29 0.07 -7.78
N ILE A 326 22.59 -0.74 -6.99
CA ILE A 326 22.21 -0.42 -5.62
C ILE A 326 23.05 -1.29 -4.69
N SER A 327 23.94 -0.66 -3.91
CA SER A 327 24.66 -1.34 -2.83
C SER A 327 23.71 -1.66 -1.67
N LEU A 328 23.75 -2.90 -1.19
CA LEU A 328 22.87 -3.36 -0.13
C LEU A 328 23.56 -3.34 1.24
N ASP A 329 22.81 -2.88 2.23
CA ASP A 329 23.25 -2.89 3.61
C ASP A 329 23.35 -4.34 4.12
N HIS A 330 24.50 -4.69 4.70
CA HIS A 330 24.77 -6.01 5.25
C HIS A 330 25.85 -5.92 6.33
N GLU A 331 25.81 -6.82 7.30
CA GLU A 331 26.93 -7.04 8.21
C GLU A 331 27.85 -8.11 7.61
N ARG A 332 29.16 -8.09 7.92
CA ARG A 332 30.17 -9.02 7.34
C ARG A 332 29.80 -10.51 7.43
N SER A 333 28.92 -10.90 8.35
CA SER A 333 28.37 -12.25 8.51
C SER A 333 26.85 -12.27 8.73
N GLY A 334 26.17 -11.14 8.49
CA GLY A 334 24.75 -10.97 8.78
C GLY A 334 23.87 -11.08 7.54
N PRO A 335 22.54 -10.91 7.70
CA PRO A 335 21.64 -10.96 6.58
C PRO A 335 21.79 -9.76 5.65
N VAL A 336 21.59 -9.99 4.36
CA VAL A 336 21.50 -8.92 3.34
C VAL A 336 20.14 -8.25 3.46
N ARG A 337 20.13 -6.92 3.63
CA ARG A 337 18.90 -6.16 3.79
C ARG A 337 18.38 -5.71 2.44
N LEU A 338 17.16 -6.12 2.13
CA LEU A 338 16.51 -5.77 0.87
C LEU A 338 16.10 -4.29 0.88
N PRO A 339 16.28 -3.55 -0.23
CA PRO A 339 15.95 -2.12 -0.33
C PRO A 339 14.45 -1.89 -0.56
N VAL A 340 13.60 -2.72 0.07
CA VAL A 340 12.15 -2.67 -0.03
C VAL A 340 11.52 -3.09 1.30
N ARG A 341 10.44 -2.42 1.68
CA ARG A 341 9.66 -2.72 2.87
C ARG A 341 8.19 -2.40 2.64
N PRO A 342 7.35 -3.43 2.46
CA PRO A 342 5.91 -3.27 2.53
C PRO A 342 5.44 -2.90 3.94
N ILE A 343 4.46 -2.00 4.00
CA ILE A 343 3.65 -1.62 5.15
C ILE A 343 2.21 -1.84 4.71
N VAL A 344 1.58 -2.88 5.25
CA VAL A 344 0.18 -3.20 5.00
C VAL A 344 -0.63 -2.59 6.13
N VAL A 345 -1.45 -1.59 5.83
CA VAL A 345 -2.34 -0.96 6.80
C VAL A 345 -3.75 -1.48 6.57
N ALA A 346 -4.25 -2.27 7.52
CA ALA A 346 -5.66 -2.61 7.67
C ALA A 346 -6.40 -3.29 6.49
N GLY A 347 -5.75 -3.67 5.40
CA GLY A 347 -6.16 -4.83 4.59
C GLY A 347 -6.29 -4.60 3.08
N ASP A 348 -6.67 -3.43 2.61
CA ASP A 348 -6.84 -3.14 1.17
C ASP A 348 -5.71 -2.28 0.59
N ASP A 349 -5.18 -1.34 1.38
CA ASP A 349 -4.09 -0.48 0.96
C ASP A 349 -2.71 -1.14 1.15
N LEU A 350 -1.86 -0.96 0.13
CA LEU A 350 -0.44 -1.34 0.20
C LEU A 350 0.42 -0.09 0.10
N THR A 351 1.18 0.20 1.16
CA THR A 351 2.29 1.15 1.09
C THR A 351 3.61 0.40 1.05
N VAL A 352 4.53 0.81 0.19
CA VAL A 352 5.87 0.25 0.06
C VAL A 352 6.88 1.37 0.19
N LEU A 353 7.83 1.19 1.10
CA LEU A 353 9.03 2.01 1.20
C LEU A 353 10.16 1.30 0.46
N CYS A 354 10.88 2.00 -0.41
CA CYS A 354 12.00 1.41 -1.16
C CYS A 354 13.08 2.45 -1.48
N ASP A 355 14.25 1.98 -1.93
CA ASP A 355 15.20 2.83 -2.65
C ASP A 355 14.46 3.48 -3.83
N ALA A 356 14.60 4.81 -3.99
CA ALA A 356 13.84 5.55 -4.99
C ALA A 356 14.04 5.00 -6.41
N ARG A 357 15.20 4.41 -6.70
CA ARG A 357 15.53 3.83 -8.01
C ARG A 357 14.67 2.63 -8.41
N LEU A 358 14.12 1.93 -7.42
CA LEU A 358 13.26 0.76 -7.64
C LEU A 358 11.77 1.09 -7.71
N ALA A 359 11.37 2.33 -7.43
CA ALA A 359 9.96 2.69 -7.28
C ALA A 359 9.15 2.40 -8.55
N LEU A 360 9.56 2.93 -9.71
CA LEU A 360 8.83 2.73 -10.96
C LEU A 360 8.86 1.27 -11.46
N PRO A 361 10.01 0.55 -11.42
CA PRO A 361 10.03 -0.88 -11.72
C PRO A 361 9.11 -1.72 -10.81
N LEU A 362 9.06 -1.41 -9.51
CA LEU A 362 8.16 -2.09 -8.57
C LEU A 362 6.69 -1.84 -8.91
N VAL A 363 6.34 -0.61 -9.29
CA VAL A 363 4.98 -0.29 -9.77
C VAL A 363 4.67 -1.08 -11.04
N ARG A 364 5.56 -1.07 -12.04
CA ARG A 364 5.38 -1.85 -13.28
C ARG A 364 5.12 -3.32 -12.96
N TYR A 365 5.96 -3.92 -12.13
CA TYR A 365 5.82 -5.31 -11.70
C TYR A 365 4.49 -5.58 -11.00
N ALA A 366 4.05 -4.67 -10.11
CA ALA A 366 2.77 -4.81 -9.41
C ALA A 366 1.58 -4.80 -10.39
N LEU A 367 1.60 -3.89 -11.37
CA LEU A 367 0.54 -3.83 -12.39
C LEU A 367 0.53 -5.10 -13.24
N GLU A 368 1.69 -5.55 -13.73
CA GLU A 368 1.82 -6.78 -14.51
C GLU A 368 1.38 -8.04 -13.73
N TRP A 369 1.64 -8.09 -12.41
CA TRP A 369 1.21 -9.19 -11.56
C TRP A 369 -0.31 -9.22 -11.33
N LEU A 370 -0.94 -8.04 -11.16
CA LEU A 370 -2.39 -7.89 -11.04
C LEU A 370 -3.12 -8.15 -12.37
N ASP A 371 -2.49 -7.81 -13.49
CA ASP A 371 -2.95 -8.04 -14.86
C ASP A 371 -2.55 -9.41 -15.41
N ALA A 372 -1.98 -10.31 -14.59
CA ALA A 372 -1.69 -11.66 -15.04
C ALA A 372 -3.00 -12.44 -15.27
N ASP A 373 -3.03 -13.20 -16.37
CA ASP A 373 -4.17 -14.03 -16.73
C ASP A 373 -4.50 -15.04 -15.61
N PRO A 374 -5.68 -14.94 -14.95
CA PRO A 374 -6.07 -15.86 -13.89
C PRO A 374 -6.08 -17.34 -14.32
N GLU A 375 -6.30 -17.63 -15.60
CA GLU A 375 -6.23 -18.99 -16.16
C GLU A 375 -4.77 -19.45 -16.31
N GLY A 376 -3.90 -18.54 -16.76
CA GLY A 376 -2.47 -18.79 -16.93
C GLY A 376 -1.67 -19.00 -15.64
N VAL A 377 -2.17 -18.51 -14.49
CA VAL A 377 -1.53 -18.71 -13.17
C VAL A 377 -1.57 -20.19 -12.72
N GLY A 378 -2.61 -20.93 -13.12
CA GLY A 378 -2.73 -22.38 -12.92
C GLY A 378 -2.85 -22.88 -11.47
N ASP A 379 -2.85 -21.99 -10.47
CA ASP A 379 -3.04 -22.30 -9.05
C ASP A 379 -4.40 -21.76 -8.55
N PRO A 380 -5.40 -22.63 -8.31
CA PRO A 380 -6.70 -22.24 -7.80
C PRO A 380 -6.66 -21.48 -6.47
N ALA A 381 -5.61 -21.65 -5.67
CA ALA A 381 -5.43 -20.99 -4.38
C ALA A 381 -4.67 -19.65 -4.49
N ASP A 382 -4.19 -19.27 -5.67
CA ASP A 382 -3.60 -17.94 -5.87
C ASP A 382 -4.67 -16.87 -5.60
N PRO A 383 -4.39 -15.84 -4.79
CA PRO A 383 -5.37 -14.82 -4.44
C PRO A 383 -5.98 -14.08 -5.64
N ARG A 384 -5.25 -13.94 -6.75
CA ARG A 384 -5.78 -13.35 -7.99
C ARG A 384 -6.87 -14.23 -8.58
N THR A 385 -6.58 -15.51 -8.75
CA THR A 385 -7.52 -16.51 -9.28
C THR A 385 -8.72 -16.68 -8.35
N ALA A 386 -8.50 -16.71 -7.03
CA ALA A 386 -9.55 -16.82 -6.04
C ALA A 386 -10.48 -15.59 -6.00
N LEU A 387 -9.93 -14.38 -6.17
CA LEU A 387 -10.71 -13.15 -6.25
C LEU A 387 -11.45 -13.04 -7.57
N HIS A 388 -10.78 -13.33 -8.68
CA HIS A 388 -11.37 -13.35 -10.02
C HIS A 388 -12.61 -14.25 -10.07
N ARG A 389 -12.50 -15.50 -9.61
CA ARG A 389 -13.64 -16.43 -9.57
C ARG A 389 -14.79 -15.91 -8.72
N ALA A 390 -14.51 -15.45 -7.49
CA ALA A 390 -15.56 -14.96 -6.61
C ALA A 390 -16.37 -13.82 -7.26
N LEU A 391 -15.68 -12.87 -7.91
CA LEU A 391 -16.33 -11.75 -8.59
C LEU A 391 -17.03 -12.18 -9.90
N ALA A 392 -16.44 -13.10 -10.66
CA ALA A 392 -17.05 -13.66 -11.87
C ALA A 392 -18.33 -14.44 -11.55
N ASP A 393 -18.30 -15.29 -10.52
CA ASP A 393 -19.45 -16.09 -10.06
C ASP A 393 -20.62 -15.17 -9.63
N ALA A 394 -20.32 -14.10 -8.88
CA ALA A 394 -21.32 -13.13 -8.47
C ALA A 394 -21.83 -12.27 -9.64
N HIS A 395 -21.07 -12.16 -10.72
CA HIS A 395 -21.48 -11.46 -11.93
C HIS A 395 -22.44 -12.30 -12.80
N GLY A 396 -22.16 -13.60 -12.94
CA GLY A 396 -22.93 -14.54 -13.77
C GLY A 396 -22.82 -14.24 -15.28
N ASP A 397 -23.84 -14.62 -16.04
CA ASP A 397 -23.88 -14.51 -17.52
C ASP A 397 -24.28 -13.11 -18.03
N ARG A 398 -24.21 -12.07 -17.19
CA ARG A 398 -24.68 -10.74 -17.58
C ARG A 398 -23.74 -10.09 -18.61
N PRO A 399 -24.28 -9.34 -19.58
CA PRO A 399 -23.46 -8.57 -20.51
C PRO A 399 -22.79 -7.39 -19.79
N GLY A 400 -21.50 -7.19 -20.05
CA GLY A 400 -20.71 -6.15 -19.41
C GLY A 400 -20.21 -6.57 -18.03
N GLY A 401 -19.08 -7.26 -17.99
CA GLY A 401 -18.41 -7.72 -16.78
C GLY A 401 -16.94 -8.01 -17.03
N GLY A 402 -16.12 -7.92 -15.98
CA GLY A 402 -14.67 -8.02 -16.10
C GLY A 402 -14.07 -6.88 -16.93
N ARG A 403 -12.75 -6.76 -16.90
CA ARG A 403 -12.00 -5.83 -17.74
C ARG A 403 -11.04 -6.60 -18.64
N THR A 404 -10.80 -6.08 -19.83
CA THR A 404 -9.75 -6.59 -20.71
C THR A 404 -8.40 -6.10 -20.19
N ALA A 405 -7.54 -7.03 -19.79
CA ALA A 405 -6.14 -6.77 -19.47
C ALA A 405 -5.26 -7.38 -20.55
N ALA A 406 -4.06 -6.83 -20.73
CA ALA A 406 -3.03 -7.42 -21.58
C ALA A 406 -1.90 -7.90 -20.67
N GLY A 407 -1.67 -9.22 -20.65
CA GLY A 407 -0.57 -9.79 -19.88
C GLY A 407 0.79 -9.45 -20.50
N GLY A 408 1.88 -9.89 -19.87
CA GLY A 408 3.24 -9.65 -20.38
C GLY A 408 3.55 -10.23 -21.78
N ASP A 409 2.69 -11.08 -22.34
CA ASP A 409 2.78 -11.57 -23.74
C ASP A 409 1.96 -10.74 -24.73
N GLY A 410 1.33 -9.67 -24.26
CA GLY A 410 0.48 -8.79 -25.06
C GLY A 410 -0.87 -9.41 -25.47
N ARG A 411 -1.20 -10.64 -25.02
CA ARG A 411 -2.49 -11.25 -25.34
C ARG A 411 -3.58 -10.68 -24.43
N PRO A 412 -4.69 -10.17 -25.00
CA PRO A 412 -5.80 -9.69 -24.21
C PRO A 412 -6.52 -10.87 -23.55
N HIS A 413 -6.88 -10.73 -22.28
CA HIS A 413 -7.71 -11.67 -21.54
C HIS A 413 -8.65 -10.91 -20.61
N THR A 414 -9.70 -11.58 -20.14
CA THR A 414 -10.68 -10.96 -19.23
C THR A 414 -10.30 -11.28 -17.80
N THR A 415 -10.23 -10.26 -16.95
CA THR A 415 -10.02 -10.44 -15.51
C THR A 415 -11.06 -9.64 -14.72
N PHE A 416 -11.42 -10.17 -13.55
CA PHE A 416 -12.26 -9.46 -12.57
C PHE A 416 -11.41 -8.92 -11.41
N VAL A 417 -10.09 -9.12 -11.44
CA VAL A 417 -9.18 -8.52 -10.45
C VAL A 417 -9.26 -7.00 -10.58
N PRO A 418 -9.63 -6.28 -9.51
CA PRO A 418 -9.77 -4.83 -9.55
C PRO A 418 -8.50 -4.10 -9.99
N THR A 419 -8.67 -2.97 -10.65
CA THR A 419 -7.55 -2.07 -10.96
C THR A 419 -7.10 -1.34 -9.69
N VAL A 420 -5.89 -0.77 -9.72
CA VAL A 420 -5.33 0.03 -8.64
C VAL A 420 -4.95 1.42 -9.13
N GLY A 421 -5.11 2.40 -8.25
CA GLY A 421 -4.48 3.70 -8.34
C GLY A 421 -3.16 3.67 -7.59
N VAL A 422 -2.11 4.23 -8.19
CA VAL A 422 -0.77 4.24 -7.62
C VAL A 422 -0.26 5.66 -7.52
N GLY A 423 0.12 6.06 -6.31
CA GLY A 423 0.92 7.23 -6.05
C GLY A 423 2.37 6.84 -5.81
N VAL A 424 3.31 7.71 -6.18
CA VAL A 424 4.72 7.61 -5.79
C VAL A 424 5.21 8.98 -5.33
N ALA A 425 5.80 9.04 -4.14
CA ALA A 425 6.48 10.23 -3.64
C ALA A 425 7.95 9.91 -3.37
N VAL A 426 8.86 10.61 -4.04
CA VAL A 426 10.30 10.50 -3.80
C VAL A 426 10.74 11.60 -2.85
N GLN A 427 11.45 11.22 -1.79
CA GLN A 427 11.93 12.15 -0.77
C GLN A 427 13.36 11.85 -0.31
N PRO A 428 14.10 12.85 0.19
CA PRO A 428 15.38 12.65 0.86
C PRO A 428 15.26 11.68 2.04
N VAL A 429 16.32 10.91 2.28
CA VAL A 429 16.45 10.16 3.54
C VAL A 429 16.38 11.13 4.73
N GLY A 430 15.61 10.77 5.75
CA GLY A 430 15.38 11.59 6.95
C GLY A 430 14.15 12.50 6.87
N ALA A 431 13.51 12.65 5.71
CA ALA A 431 12.21 13.30 5.61
C ALA A 431 11.15 12.50 6.42
N PRO A 432 10.14 13.16 7.01
CA PRO A 432 9.06 12.48 7.73
C PRO A 432 8.31 11.49 6.83
N LEU A 433 7.99 10.29 7.36
CA LEU A 433 7.22 9.30 6.60
C LEU A 433 5.79 9.79 6.31
N SER A 434 5.21 10.57 7.22
CA SER A 434 3.90 11.21 7.02
C SER A 434 3.86 12.07 5.77
N LEU A 435 4.86 12.93 5.54
CA LEU A 435 4.92 13.78 4.36
C LEU A 435 4.96 12.95 3.07
N GLY A 436 5.83 11.94 3.02
CA GLY A 436 5.92 11.04 1.88
C GLY A 436 4.61 10.30 1.63
N HIS A 437 3.94 9.80 2.68
CA HIS A 437 2.64 9.15 2.55
C HIS A 437 1.55 10.11 2.08
N GLU A 438 1.42 11.31 2.67
CA GLU A 438 0.41 12.31 2.31
C GLU A 438 0.55 12.77 0.84
N LEU A 439 1.78 13.01 0.39
CA LEU A 439 2.05 13.33 -1.02
C LEU A 439 1.68 12.16 -1.93
N CYS A 440 2.04 10.95 -1.54
CA CYS A 440 1.76 9.74 -2.28
C CYS A 440 0.25 9.45 -2.38
N GLU A 441 -0.49 9.60 -1.28
CA GLU A 441 -1.95 9.49 -1.23
C GLU A 441 -2.61 10.56 -2.11
N ALA A 442 -2.13 11.80 -2.06
CA ALA A 442 -2.61 12.89 -2.90
C ALA A 442 -2.40 12.62 -4.40
N MET A 443 -1.24 12.06 -4.77
CA MET A 443 -0.96 11.61 -6.15
C MET A 443 -1.89 10.46 -6.56
N CYS A 444 -2.06 9.45 -5.70
CA CYS A 444 -2.99 8.33 -5.94
C CYS A 444 -4.43 8.81 -6.16
N ARG A 445 -4.94 9.68 -5.27
CA ARG A 445 -6.29 10.27 -5.38
C ARG A 445 -6.46 11.06 -6.68
N THR A 446 -5.42 11.74 -7.13
CA THR A 446 -5.42 12.49 -8.39
C THR A 446 -5.43 11.57 -9.59
N ALA A 447 -4.63 10.49 -9.57
CA ALA A 447 -4.65 9.44 -10.58
C ALA A 447 -6.04 8.78 -10.68
N LYS A 448 -6.66 8.45 -9.54
CA LYS A 448 -8.02 7.88 -9.48
C LYS A 448 -9.08 8.81 -10.08
N ARG A 449 -9.02 10.12 -9.80
CA ARG A 449 -9.93 11.10 -10.43
C ARG A 449 -9.73 11.17 -11.95
N HIS A 450 -8.48 11.11 -12.41
CA HIS A 450 -8.18 11.04 -13.84
C HIS A 450 -8.75 9.77 -14.49
N ARG A 451 -8.66 8.61 -13.82
CA ARG A 451 -9.29 7.36 -14.28
C ARG A 451 -10.79 7.52 -14.50
N VAL A 452 -11.51 8.06 -13.51
CA VAL A 452 -12.97 8.26 -13.60
C VAL A 452 -13.32 9.10 -14.82
N ALA A 453 -12.66 10.25 -14.99
CA ALA A 453 -12.87 11.12 -16.15
C ALA A 453 -12.52 10.45 -17.49
N ALA A 454 -11.48 9.60 -17.53
CA ALA A 454 -11.11 8.86 -18.73
C ALA A 454 -12.17 7.82 -19.12
N ILE A 455 -12.70 7.09 -18.14
CA ILE A 455 -13.78 6.11 -18.34
C ILE A 455 -15.06 6.81 -18.82
N GLU A 456 -15.43 7.94 -18.21
CA GLU A 456 -16.55 8.79 -18.66
C GLU A 456 -16.37 9.27 -20.12
N GLY A 457 -15.11 9.46 -20.54
CA GLY A 457 -14.73 9.78 -21.92
C GLY A 457 -14.61 8.57 -22.87
N GLY A 458 -14.95 7.35 -22.41
CA GLY A 458 -14.93 6.13 -23.22
C GLY A 458 -13.61 5.36 -23.24
N ALA A 459 -12.64 5.72 -22.41
CA ALA A 459 -11.41 4.94 -22.25
C ALA A 459 -11.69 3.60 -21.53
N PRO A 460 -10.96 2.52 -21.84
CA PRO A 460 -11.08 1.28 -21.11
C PRO A 460 -10.67 1.46 -19.65
N ASP A 461 -11.30 0.69 -18.76
CA ASP A 461 -10.89 0.65 -17.36
C ASP A 461 -9.48 0.04 -17.24
N GLY A 462 -8.63 0.71 -16.46
CA GLY A 462 -7.24 0.30 -16.26
C GLY A 462 -6.66 0.89 -14.98
N HIS A 463 -5.45 0.45 -14.69
CA HIS A 463 -4.63 1.04 -13.63
C HIS A 463 -4.32 2.51 -13.94
N VAL A 464 -3.98 3.28 -12.90
CA VAL A 464 -3.52 4.68 -13.06
C VAL A 464 -2.38 4.99 -12.11
N VAL A 465 -1.40 5.75 -12.59
CA VAL A 465 -0.15 6.05 -11.88
C VAL A 465 0.13 7.55 -11.92
N ALA A 466 0.53 8.11 -10.78
CA ALA A 466 1.08 9.46 -10.69
C ALA A 466 2.27 9.47 -9.72
N TRP A 467 3.24 10.35 -9.95
CA TRP A 467 4.38 10.50 -9.06
C TRP A 467 4.78 11.96 -8.85
N THR A 468 5.63 12.17 -7.84
CA THR A 468 6.32 13.44 -7.62
C THR A 468 7.69 13.23 -6.98
N THR A 469 8.67 14.04 -7.38
CA THR A 469 9.94 14.18 -6.65
C THR A 469 10.01 15.46 -5.80
N ARG A 470 8.93 16.25 -5.79
CA ARG A 470 8.86 17.49 -5.02
C ARG A 470 8.56 17.18 -3.56
N VAL A 471 9.33 17.80 -2.68
CA VAL A 471 9.17 17.69 -1.23
C VAL A 471 8.78 19.06 -0.69
N ASP A 472 7.48 19.31 -0.68
CA ASP A 472 6.83 20.53 -0.21
C ASP A 472 5.46 20.14 0.38
N GLY A 473 4.71 21.10 0.94
CA GLY A 473 3.35 20.83 1.40
C GLY A 473 2.45 20.31 0.28
N VAL A 474 1.55 19.37 0.61
CA VAL A 474 0.66 18.69 -0.36
C VAL A 474 -0.04 19.68 -1.28
N ASP A 475 -0.64 20.74 -0.72
CA ASP A 475 -1.37 21.74 -1.50
C ASP A 475 -0.47 22.48 -2.50
N ARG A 476 0.78 22.75 -2.13
CA ARG A 476 1.75 23.42 -3.03
C ARG A 476 2.18 22.50 -4.15
N VAL A 477 2.42 21.22 -3.85
CA VAL A 477 2.76 20.21 -4.86
C VAL A 477 1.60 20.05 -5.84
N LEU A 478 0.37 19.87 -5.35
CA LEU A 478 -0.82 19.75 -6.18
C LEU A 478 -1.09 21.01 -7.00
N SER A 479 -0.97 22.20 -6.40
CA SER A 479 -1.17 23.47 -7.12
C SER A 479 -0.17 23.65 -8.26
N ARG A 480 1.12 23.37 -8.02
CA ARG A 480 2.15 23.43 -9.05
C ARG A 480 1.95 22.39 -10.13
N TRP A 481 1.54 21.19 -9.75
CA TRP A 481 1.25 20.11 -10.67
C TRP A 481 0.06 20.46 -11.59
N GLU A 482 -1.03 20.98 -11.03
CA GLU A 482 -2.20 21.40 -11.81
C GLU A 482 -1.84 22.54 -12.77
N ALA A 483 -1.02 23.50 -12.34
CA ALA A 483 -0.51 24.56 -13.20
C ALA A 483 0.37 24.01 -14.34
N ALA A 484 1.23 23.02 -14.05
CA ALA A 484 2.05 22.34 -15.06
C ALA A 484 1.18 21.60 -16.10
N ARG A 485 0.03 21.05 -15.68
CA ARG A 485 -0.87 20.31 -16.55
C ARG A 485 -1.78 21.20 -17.40
N ARG A 486 -2.27 22.32 -16.86
CA ARG A 486 -3.20 23.24 -17.55
C ARG A 486 -2.53 24.29 -18.44
N GLY A 487 -1.20 24.37 -18.44
CA GLY A 487 -0.47 25.32 -19.27
C GLY A 487 -0.76 25.15 -20.77
N PRO A 488 -0.58 26.21 -21.60
CA PRO A 488 -0.76 26.13 -23.05
C PRO A 488 0.08 25.02 -23.69
N VAL A 489 1.27 24.80 -23.13
CA VAL A 489 2.11 23.62 -23.35
C VAL A 489 2.19 22.88 -22.02
N PRO A 490 1.54 21.71 -21.89
CA PRO A 490 1.61 20.91 -20.67
C PRO A 490 3.06 20.52 -20.37
N ARG A 491 3.47 20.72 -19.12
CA ARG A 491 4.81 20.40 -18.61
C ARG A 491 4.88 19.06 -17.88
N THR A 492 3.76 18.35 -17.79
CA THR A 492 3.67 16.99 -17.24
C THR A 492 2.57 16.22 -17.97
N GLY A 493 2.85 14.95 -18.28
CA GLY A 493 1.90 14.01 -18.87
C GLY A 493 1.10 13.24 -17.82
N LEU A 494 1.38 13.47 -16.52
CA LEU A 494 0.72 12.79 -15.42
C LEU A 494 -0.73 13.28 -15.21
N PRO A 495 -1.62 12.42 -14.68
CA PRO A 495 -1.42 10.99 -14.37
C PRO A 495 -1.43 10.15 -15.65
N LEU A 496 -0.80 8.97 -15.60
CA LEU A 496 -0.79 8.01 -16.72
C LEU A 496 -1.73 6.84 -16.43
N THR A 497 -2.34 6.28 -17.48
CA THR A 497 -2.95 4.93 -17.40
C THR A 497 -1.86 3.87 -17.20
N GLY A 498 -2.20 2.67 -16.76
CA GLY A 498 -1.23 1.57 -16.58
C GLY A 498 -0.46 1.26 -17.87
N THR A 499 -1.17 1.16 -18.99
CA THR A 499 -0.56 0.96 -20.32
C THR A 499 0.26 2.18 -20.76
N GLY A 500 -0.20 3.39 -20.47
CA GLY A 500 0.54 4.63 -20.72
C GLY A 500 1.82 4.71 -19.90
N PHE A 501 1.79 4.23 -18.65
CA PHE A 501 2.94 4.15 -17.75
C PHE A 501 3.98 3.14 -18.25
N THR A 502 3.57 1.93 -18.62
CA THR A 502 4.49 0.93 -19.21
C THR A 502 5.14 1.47 -20.49
N ARG A 503 4.34 2.06 -21.39
CA ARG A 503 4.85 2.70 -22.61
C ARG A 503 5.81 3.85 -22.31
N PHE A 504 5.55 4.63 -21.27
CA PHE A 504 6.44 5.69 -20.83
C PHE A 504 7.80 5.14 -20.40
N LEU A 505 7.83 4.07 -19.58
CA LEU A 505 9.09 3.43 -19.18
C LEU A 505 9.85 2.88 -20.39
N ASP A 506 9.17 2.09 -21.22
CA ASP A 506 9.77 1.45 -22.40
C ASP A 506 10.28 2.48 -23.42
N ARG A 507 9.60 3.63 -23.56
CA ARG A 507 9.97 4.67 -24.51
C ARG A 507 11.13 5.54 -24.02
N TYR A 508 11.04 6.03 -22.78
CA TYR A 508 11.92 7.10 -22.30
C TYR A 508 13.07 6.61 -21.42
N LEU A 509 12.90 5.48 -20.73
CA LEU A 509 13.79 5.05 -19.64
C LEU A 509 14.36 3.63 -19.82
N ASP A 510 13.92 2.86 -20.82
CA ASP A 510 14.57 1.59 -21.20
C ASP A 510 15.91 1.89 -21.90
N PRO A 511 17.06 1.42 -21.39
CA PRO A 511 18.36 1.63 -22.02
C PRO A 511 18.46 1.08 -23.46
N GLY A 512 17.66 0.07 -23.80
CA GLY A 512 17.62 -0.54 -25.13
C GLY A 512 16.78 0.23 -26.15
N ALA A 513 15.96 1.20 -25.70
CA ALA A 513 15.07 1.93 -26.59
C ALA A 513 15.79 3.02 -27.38
N PRO A 514 15.51 3.18 -28.70
CA PRO A 514 16.11 4.23 -29.51
C PRO A 514 15.84 5.63 -28.94
N GLY A 515 16.90 6.41 -28.73
CA GLY A 515 16.81 7.78 -28.20
C GLY A 515 16.53 7.86 -26.70
N SER A 516 16.49 6.74 -25.98
CA SER A 516 16.26 6.69 -24.53
C SER A 516 17.20 7.61 -23.75
N LEU A 517 16.70 8.12 -22.62
CA LEU A 517 17.45 8.98 -21.71
C LEU A 517 18.46 8.21 -20.87
N THR A 518 18.31 6.89 -20.75
CA THR A 518 19.15 6.01 -19.93
C THR A 518 20.10 5.15 -20.76
N ALA A 519 20.07 5.26 -22.09
CA ALA A 519 21.02 4.60 -22.99
C ALA A 519 22.47 5.02 -22.66
N GLU A 520 23.41 4.08 -22.69
CA GLU A 520 24.81 4.30 -22.33
C GLU A 520 25.44 5.45 -23.14
N GLY A 521 25.91 6.51 -22.46
CA GLY A 521 26.56 7.65 -23.11
C GLY A 521 26.61 8.92 -22.26
N ASP A 522 27.82 9.21 -21.75
CA ASP A 522 28.41 10.47 -21.23
C ASP A 522 27.57 11.38 -20.29
N PHE A 523 28.14 11.73 -19.13
CA PHE A 523 27.66 12.82 -18.25
C PHE A 523 27.38 14.12 -19.02
N ARG A 524 28.07 14.35 -20.15
CA ARG A 524 27.82 15.48 -21.04
C ARG A 524 26.41 15.47 -21.67
N ARG A 525 25.79 14.31 -21.91
CA ARG A 525 24.40 14.22 -22.41
C ARG A 525 23.42 14.63 -21.32
N ARG A 526 23.62 14.15 -20.09
CA ARG A 526 22.85 14.56 -18.90
C ARG A 526 22.92 16.06 -18.65
N GLY A 527 24.13 16.62 -18.63
CA GLY A 527 24.32 18.07 -18.46
C GLY A 527 23.56 18.87 -19.51
N TRP A 528 23.67 18.47 -20.78
CA TRP A 528 22.96 19.10 -21.90
C TRP A 528 21.43 19.02 -21.77
N LEU A 529 20.87 17.86 -21.39
CA LEU A 529 19.43 17.71 -21.20
C LEU A 529 18.92 18.73 -20.18
N ILE A 530 19.59 18.82 -19.02
CA ILE A 530 19.17 19.70 -17.93
C ILE A 530 19.41 21.17 -18.26
N SER A 531 20.56 21.53 -18.83
CA SER A 531 20.94 22.94 -19.02
C SER A 531 20.37 23.58 -20.28
N SER A 532 20.12 22.79 -21.32
CA SER A 532 19.74 23.29 -22.64
C SER A 532 18.34 22.84 -23.05
N LEU A 533 18.04 21.55 -22.92
CA LEU A 533 16.78 21.02 -23.45
C LEU A 533 15.59 21.33 -22.53
N VAL A 534 15.71 21.09 -21.22
CA VAL A 534 14.63 21.34 -20.25
C VAL A 534 14.11 22.79 -20.31
N PRO A 535 14.94 23.84 -20.29
CA PRO A 535 14.45 25.21 -20.37
C PRO A 535 13.63 25.50 -21.63
N LEU A 536 14.02 24.94 -22.78
CA LEU A 536 13.28 25.09 -24.05
C LEU A 536 11.91 24.41 -23.97
N LEU A 537 11.86 23.20 -23.41
CA LEU A 537 10.61 22.47 -23.23
C LEU A 537 9.68 23.16 -22.24
N GLU A 538 10.21 23.70 -21.14
CA GLU A 538 9.43 24.45 -20.17
C GLU A 538 8.89 25.77 -20.76
N SER A 539 9.66 26.45 -21.63
CA SER A 539 9.21 27.66 -22.30
C SER A 539 8.28 27.39 -23.50
N GLY A 540 8.13 26.13 -23.94
CA GLY A 540 7.41 25.77 -25.15
C GLY A 540 8.12 26.17 -26.45
N ALA A 541 9.44 26.39 -26.39
CA ALA A 541 10.24 26.70 -27.58
C ALA A 541 10.55 25.42 -28.38
N ASP A 542 10.71 25.56 -29.69
CA ASP A 542 11.10 24.44 -30.56
C ASP A 542 12.54 23.97 -30.21
N PRO A 543 12.73 22.71 -29.81
CA PRO A 543 14.06 22.19 -29.49
C PRO A 543 14.88 21.78 -30.72
N ALA A 544 14.32 21.73 -31.93
CA ALA A 544 15.01 21.27 -33.13
C ALA A 544 16.34 22.02 -33.41
N PRO A 545 16.44 23.35 -33.25
CA PRO A 545 17.70 24.07 -33.43
C PRO A 545 18.79 23.64 -32.43
N GLU A 546 18.42 23.35 -31.18
CA GLU A 546 19.35 22.92 -30.15
C GLU A 546 19.81 21.48 -30.36
N ILE A 547 18.90 20.59 -30.80
CA ILE A 547 19.24 19.21 -31.19
C ILE A 547 20.23 19.22 -32.36
N ALA A 548 19.96 20.03 -33.40
CA ALA A 548 20.85 20.19 -34.54
C ALA A 548 22.21 20.79 -34.14
N ARG A 549 22.22 21.79 -33.24
CA ARG A 549 23.46 22.36 -32.68
C ARG A 549 24.26 21.28 -31.96
N ARG A 550 23.61 20.52 -31.08
CA ARG A 550 24.25 19.47 -30.30
C ARG A 550 24.85 18.40 -31.21
N ALA A 551 24.11 17.96 -32.23
CA ALA A 551 24.60 16.98 -33.20
C ALA A 551 25.86 17.44 -33.95
N ARG A 552 25.92 18.74 -34.33
CA ARG A 552 27.13 19.34 -34.91
C ARG A 552 28.31 19.36 -33.92
N VAL A 553 28.06 19.70 -32.65
CA VAL A 553 29.10 19.79 -31.61
C VAL A 553 29.65 18.41 -31.24
N THR A 554 28.80 17.38 -31.17
CA THR A 554 29.22 16.02 -30.80
C THR A 554 29.72 15.20 -31.98
N GLY A 555 29.50 15.66 -33.22
CA GLY A 555 29.82 14.91 -34.44
C GLY A 555 28.98 13.63 -34.60
N ALA A 556 27.87 13.52 -33.87
CA ALA A 556 27.01 12.34 -33.82
C ALA A 556 25.53 12.78 -33.76
N PRO A 557 24.59 12.04 -34.37
CA PRO A 557 23.17 12.35 -34.28
C PRO A 557 22.71 12.34 -32.82
N VAL A 558 21.81 13.26 -32.49
CA VAL A 558 21.20 13.37 -31.16
C VAL A 558 19.76 12.92 -31.29
N ASP A 559 19.53 11.65 -30.97
CA ASP A 559 18.19 11.08 -31.04
C ASP A 559 17.44 11.28 -29.72
N LEU A 560 16.21 11.77 -29.84
CA LEU A 560 15.21 11.74 -28.78
C LEU A 560 14.30 10.51 -28.97
N PRO A 561 13.59 10.06 -27.92
CA PRO A 561 12.69 8.92 -28.04
C PRO A 561 11.67 9.10 -29.14
N ARG A 562 11.32 8.03 -29.87
CA ARG A 562 10.29 8.12 -30.92
C ARG A 562 8.96 8.56 -30.33
N GLU A 563 8.25 9.45 -31.05
CA GLU A 563 6.95 10.00 -30.62
C GLU A 563 7.02 10.66 -29.23
N TRP A 564 8.16 11.27 -28.88
CA TRP A 564 8.28 11.99 -27.62
C TRP A 564 7.34 13.19 -27.57
N THR A 565 6.92 13.55 -26.36
CA THR A 565 6.18 14.79 -26.08
C THR A 565 6.98 15.64 -25.09
N PRO A 566 6.85 16.99 -25.11
CA PRO A 566 7.53 17.85 -24.14
C PRO A 566 7.25 17.43 -22.70
N ALA A 567 5.98 17.17 -22.40
CA ALA A 567 5.52 16.73 -21.09
C ALA A 567 6.16 15.40 -20.65
N GLY A 568 6.13 14.39 -21.53
CA GLY A 568 6.73 13.08 -21.25
C GLY A 568 8.24 13.14 -21.10
N LEU A 569 8.93 13.98 -21.89
CA LEU A 569 10.38 14.13 -21.76
C LEU A 569 10.76 14.84 -20.45
N LEU A 570 10.00 15.86 -20.04
CA LEU A 570 10.19 16.54 -18.75
C LEU A 570 10.00 15.58 -17.57
N ASP A 571 8.90 14.81 -17.58
CA ASP A 571 8.64 13.78 -16.55
C ASP A 571 9.74 12.71 -16.52
N ALA A 572 10.28 12.31 -17.69
CA ALA A 572 11.36 11.33 -17.79
C ALA A 572 12.71 11.90 -17.31
N VAL A 573 13.00 13.17 -17.59
CA VAL A 573 14.20 13.85 -17.09
C VAL A 573 14.18 13.93 -15.56
N GLU A 574 13.02 14.20 -14.96
CA GLU A 574 12.84 14.21 -13.50
C GLU A 574 13.20 12.84 -12.88
N MET A 575 12.93 11.75 -13.60
CA MET A 575 13.11 10.38 -13.12
C MET A 575 14.39 9.69 -13.59
N MET A 576 15.15 10.22 -14.56
CA MET A 576 16.30 9.50 -15.16
C MET A 576 17.35 9.09 -14.12
N ASP A 577 17.59 9.96 -13.13
CA ASP A 577 18.56 9.71 -12.05
C ASP A 577 17.97 8.86 -10.91
N LEU A 578 16.68 8.55 -10.98
CA LEU A 578 15.90 7.79 -10.00
C LEU A 578 15.26 6.56 -10.63
N TYR A 579 15.78 6.09 -11.76
CA TYR A 579 15.30 4.90 -12.42
C TYR A 579 16.43 3.89 -12.56
N LEU A 580 16.17 2.67 -12.14
CA LEU A 580 17.04 1.52 -12.33
C LEU A 580 16.15 0.31 -12.58
N ASP A 581 16.22 -0.29 -13.78
CA ASP A 581 15.49 -1.52 -14.07
C ASP A 581 16.39 -2.75 -13.86
N PRO A 582 16.19 -3.53 -12.79
CA PRO A 582 16.96 -4.75 -12.57
C PRO A 582 16.37 -5.96 -13.31
N GLY A 583 15.27 -5.78 -14.05
CA GLY A 583 14.55 -6.85 -14.73
C GLY A 583 13.69 -7.69 -13.79
N LEU A 584 12.88 -7.05 -12.92
CA LEU A 584 12.06 -7.74 -11.91
C LEU A 584 11.17 -8.84 -12.51
N ALA A 585 10.48 -8.55 -13.62
CA ALA A 585 9.61 -9.51 -14.31
C ALA A 585 10.38 -10.68 -14.94
N ARG A 586 11.64 -10.46 -15.34
CA ARG A 586 12.53 -11.51 -15.85
C ARG A 586 13.06 -12.39 -14.70
N ALA A 587 13.33 -11.78 -13.54
CA ALA A 587 13.86 -12.47 -12.37
C ALA A 587 12.78 -13.31 -11.66
N LEU A 588 11.52 -12.84 -11.67
CA LEU A 588 10.39 -13.57 -11.12
C LEU A 588 9.17 -13.34 -12.00
N ASP A 589 8.83 -14.34 -12.83
CA ASP A 589 7.68 -14.24 -13.75
C ASP A 589 6.39 -13.88 -12.98
N PRO A 590 5.73 -12.76 -13.33
CA PRO A 590 4.49 -12.33 -12.68
C PRO A 590 3.36 -13.37 -12.75
N ARG A 591 3.40 -14.34 -13.68
CA ARG A 591 2.39 -15.40 -13.82
C ARG A 591 2.56 -16.52 -12.80
N LEU A 592 3.73 -16.66 -12.19
CA LEU A 592 3.95 -17.71 -11.20
C LEU A 592 3.10 -17.47 -9.96
N SER A 593 2.54 -18.55 -9.41
CA SER A 593 1.81 -18.50 -8.15
C SER A 593 2.71 -18.00 -7.03
N ALA A 594 2.15 -17.13 -6.18
CA ALA A 594 2.82 -16.65 -4.97
C ALA A 594 3.18 -17.79 -3.98
N ALA A 595 2.65 -19.00 -4.15
CA ALA A 595 2.97 -20.17 -3.33
C ALA A 595 4.18 -20.99 -3.83
N ARG A 596 4.52 -20.95 -5.13
CA ARG A 596 5.42 -21.92 -5.78
C ARG A 596 6.92 -21.54 -5.84
N GLY A 597 7.39 -20.59 -5.02
CA GLY A 597 8.82 -20.23 -4.94
C GLY A 597 9.72 -21.25 -4.22
N GLY A 598 9.53 -22.55 -4.44
CA GLY A 598 10.47 -23.58 -3.96
C GLY A 598 11.66 -23.73 -4.92
N PRO A 599 12.88 -24.04 -4.44
CA PRO A 599 14.04 -24.23 -5.30
C PRO A 599 13.90 -25.57 -6.02
N GLY A 600 13.53 -25.56 -7.30
CA GLY A 600 13.34 -26.80 -8.05
C GLY A 600 12.97 -26.57 -9.51
N GLY A 601 13.93 -26.08 -10.29
CA GLY A 601 13.78 -25.93 -11.74
C GLY A 601 15.08 -25.44 -12.37
N GLY A 602 16.11 -26.28 -12.38
CA GLY A 602 17.30 -26.02 -13.19
C GLY A 602 16.94 -25.99 -14.68
N PRO A 603 17.71 -25.27 -15.51
CA PRO A 603 17.42 -25.13 -16.93
C PRO A 603 17.56 -26.50 -17.63
N ARG A 604 16.62 -26.80 -18.51
CA ARG A 604 16.88 -27.63 -19.69
C ARG A 604 17.04 -26.73 -20.89
#